data_AF-A0A9Q3H6B1-F1
#
_entry.id   AF-A0A9Q3H6B1-F1
#
_cell.length_a   1.000
_cell.length_b   1.000
_cell.length_c   1.000
_cell.angle_alpha   90.00
_cell.angle_beta   90.00
_cell.angle_gamma   90.00
#
_symmetry.space_group_name_H-M   'P 1'
#
loop_
_entity.id
_entity.type
_entity.pdbx_description
1 polymer ?
#
loop_
_entity_poly.entity_id
_entity_poly.type
_entity_poly.pdbx_seq_one_letter_code
_entity_poly.pdbx_strand_id
1 'polypeptide(L)'
;MDKSTLKMGSPSHGSLKDAEWVLLYKVYIPFLMLSQQMSVDEHSSPNTQRKMGESEELANELTKNTFHLIGAINIATSWTVLVYDVTAFSEHWKKLCLSNQHLFPKQKIKPNHHFADHIPELFQHWGPE
;
A
#
# COMPACT_ATOMS: atom_id res chain seq x y z
N MET A 1 16.71 26.93 3.32
CA MET A 1 15.90 25.73 3.61
C MET A 1 14.72 25.75 2.67
N ASP A 2 14.76 24.86 1.68
CA ASP A 2 13.79 24.77 0.59
C ASP A 2 12.42 24.30 1.12
N LYS A 3 11.35 25.02 0.76
CA LYS A 3 9.95 24.76 1.14
C LYS A 3 9.25 23.77 0.17
N SER A 4 10.01 23.08 -0.68
CA SER A 4 9.51 22.25 -1.78
C SER A 4 8.84 20.94 -1.38
N THR A 5 9.03 20.44 -0.16
CA THR A 5 8.55 19.09 0.23
C THR A 5 7.11 19.05 0.77
N LEU A 6 6.43 20.19 0.93
CA LEU A 6 5.18 20.29 1.73
C LEU A 6 3.92 20.62 0.91
N LYS A 7 3.90 20.36 -0.41
CA LYS A 7 2.73 20.67 -1.27
C LYS A 7 2.40 19.61 -2.33
N MET A 8 2.66 18.34 -2.04
CA MET A 8 2.15 17.25 -2.89
C MET A 8 0.61 17.19 -2.74
N GLY A 9 -0.13 17.33 -3.86
CA GLY A 9 -1.60 17.30 -3.88
C GLY A 9 -2.31 18.66 -3.97
N SER A 10 -1.59 19.78 -4.14
CA SER A 10 -2.22 21.07 -4.45
C SER A 10 -2.57 21.19 -5.95
N PRO A 11 -3.72 21.79 -6.34
CA PRO A 11 -4.15 21.87 -7.73
C PRO A 11 -3.14 22.53 -8.69
N SER A 12 -2.22 23.33 -8.15
CA SER A 12 -1.20 24.06 -8.89
C SER A 12 0.05 23.26 -9.25
N HIS A 13 0.20 22.03 -8.76
CA HIS A 13 1.43 21.22 -8.96
C HIS A 13 1.26 20.09 -10.00
N GLY A 14 0.18 20.11 -10.77
CA GLY A 14 -0.11 19.11 -11.79
C GLY A 14 -0.71 17.82 -11.19
N SER A 15 -1.45 17.10 -12.02
CA SER A 15 -1.92 15.76 -11.67
C SER A 15 -0.88 14.76 -12.15
N LEU A 16 -0.56 13.77 -11.32
CA LEU A 16 0.24 12.63 -11.76
C LEU A 16 -0.52 11.90 -12.88
N LYS A 17 0.18 11.62 -13.97
CA LYS A 17 -0.31 10.76 -15.06
C LYS A 17 -0.36 9.32 -14.59
N ASP A 18 -1.18 8.50 -15.24
CA ASP A 18 -1.37 7.09 -14.85
C ASP A 18 -0.04 6.31 -14.73
N ALA A 19 0.89 6.53 -15.67
CA ALA A 19 2.22 5.92 -15.61
C ALA A 19 3.06 6.38 -14.41
N GLU A 20 2.89 7.62 -13.96
CA GLU A 20 3.60 8.16 -12.80
C GLU A 20 3.03 7.61 -11.50
N TRP A 21 1.71 7.41 -11.43
CA TRP A 21 1.08 6.66 -10.34
C TRP A 21 1.61 5.23 -10.28
N VAL A 22 1.67 4.55 -11.43
CA VAL A 22 2.24 3.20 -11.55
C VAL A 22 3.65 3.13 -11.00
N LEU A 23 4.52 4.06 -11.41
CA LEU A 23 5.90 4.10 -10.92
C LEU A 23 5.97 4.36 -9.41
N LEU A 24 5.12 5.27 -8.91
CA LEU A 24 5.05 5.60 -7.49
C LEU A 24 4.73 4.38 -6.62
N TYR A 25 3.65 3.65 -6.91
CA TYR A 25 3.26 2.52 -6.07
C TYR A 25 4.05 1.24 -6.36
N LYS A 26 4.53 1.00 -7.59
CA LYS A 26 5.30 -0.23 -7.90
C LYS A 26 6.76 -0.15 -7.49
N VAL A 27 7.36 1.04 -7.48
CA VAL A 27 8.81 1.19 -7.30
C VAL A 27 9.13 2.04 -6.07
N TYR A 28 8.68 3.30 -6.05
CA TYR A 28 9.15 4.25 -5.03
C TYR A 28 8.63 3.93 -3.63
N ILE A 29 7.34 3.59 -3.49
CA ILE A 29 6.75 3.26 -2.17
C ILE A 29 7.37 2.01 -1.55
N PRO A 30 7.47 0.84 -2.24
CA PRO A 30 8.19 -0.32 -1.72
C PRO A 30 9.61 -0.01 -1.29
N PHE A 31 10.34 0.72 -2.13
CA PHE A 31 11.73 1.06 -1.87
C PHE A 31 11.87 1.92 -0.61
N LEU A 32 11.03 2.94 -0.45
CA LEU A 32 11.03 3.78 0.73
C LEU A 32 10.73 2.98 2.00
N MET A 33 9.72 2.11 1.96
CA MET A 33 9.34 1.27 3.11
C MET A 33 10.48 0.31 3.52
N LEU A 34 11.13 -0.33 2.55
CA LEU A 34 12.28 -1.21 2.81
C LEU A 34 13.49 -0.43 3.35
N SER A 35 13.75 0.76 2.82
CA SER A 35 14.86 1.59 3.29
C SER A 35 14.72 2.01 4.76
N GLN A 36 13.50 2.24 5.23
CA GLN A 36 13.21 2.60 6.62
C GLN A 36 13.39 1.41 7.59
N GLN A 37 13.13 0.19 7.14
CA GLN A 37 13.34 -1.02 7.96
C GLN A 37 14.83 -1.37 8.12
N MET A 38 15.68 -0.99 7.17
CA MET A 38 17.12 -1.31 7.18
C MET A 38 17.94 -0.36 8.08
N SER A 39 17.39 0.79 8.46
CA SER A 39 18.03 1.75 9.37
C SER A 39 17.72 1.41 10.83
N VAL A 40 18.44 0.46 11.41
CA VAL A 40 18.33 0.09 12.85
C VAL A 40 19.55 0.63 13.61
N ASP A 41 19.33 1.52 14.59
CA ASP A 41 20.38 2.04 15.47
C ASP A 41 20.58 1.11 16.68
N GLU A 42 21.71 0.38 16.70
CA GLU A 42 22.08 -0.61 17.73
C GLU A 42 22.40 -0.04 19.13
N HIS A 43 22.31 1.28 19.37
CA HIS A 43 22.80 1.92 20.59
C HIS A 43 21.74 2.68 21.40
N SER A 44 20.51 2.19 21.40
CA SER A 44 19.39 2.83 22.09
C SER A 44 19.14 2.24 23.50
N SER A 45 18.86 3.13 24.47
CA SER A 45 18.58 2.84 25.89
C SER A 45 17.38 1.89 26.09
N PRO A 46 17.29 1.08 27.16
CA PRO A 46 16.21 0.11 27.37
C PRO A 46 14.78 0.69 27.37
N ASN A 47 14.58 1.93 27.83
CA ASN A 47 13.26 2.59 27.73
C ASN A 47 12.96 3.08 26.29
N THR A 48 14.01 3.38 25.53
CA THR A 48 13.94 3.64 24.09
C THR A 48 13.63 2.35 23.32
N GLN A 49 14.19 1.20 23.72
CA GLN A 49 13.92 -0.09 23.09
C GLN A 49 12.45 -0.52 23.18
N ARG A 50 11.77 -0.32 24.32
CA ARG A 50 10.32 -0.65 24.44
C ARG A 50 9.44 0.21 23.52
N LYS A 51 9.65 1.53 23.50
CA LYS A 51 8.92 2.43 22.59
C LYS A 51 9.28 2.18 21.12
N MET A 52 10.52 1.78 20.86
CA MET A 52 10.98 1.36 19.53
C MET A 52 10.27 0.08 19.10
N GLY A 53 10.10 -0.91 19.97
CA GLY A 53 9.38 -2.15 19.66
C GLY A 53 7.92 -1.94 19.28
N GLU A 54 7.17 -1.10 20.01
CA GLU A 54 5.78 -0.74 19.64
C GLU A 54 5.73 0.03 18.31
N SER A 55 6.69 0.94 18.09
CA SER A 55 6.80 1.69 16.83
C SER A 55 7.21 0.81 15.64
N GLU A 56 8.04 -0.20 15.89
CA GLU A 56 8.54 -1.16 14.90
C GLU A 56 7.44 -2.15 14.51
N GLU A 57 6.64 -2.61 15.46
CA GLU A 57 5.47 -3.45 15.19
C GLU A 57 4.47 -2.71 14.29
N LEU A 58 4.13 -1.46 14.63
CA LEU A 58 3.26 -0.63 13.80
C LEU A 58 3.84 -0.37 12.41
N ALA A 59 5.15 -0.10 12.31
CA ALA A 59 5.82 0.07 11.03
C ALA A 59 5.77 -1.21 10.19
N ASN A 60 6.03 -2.37 10.80
CA ASN A 60 5.95 -3.67 10.15
C ASN A 60 4.53 -3.99 9.66
N GLU A 61 3.50 -3.66 10.44
CA GLU A 61 2.10 -3.79 10.02
C GLU A 61 1.77 -2.88 8.84
N LEU A 62 2.20 -1.61 8.89
CA LEU A 62 2.03 -0.66 7.79
C LEU A 62 2.73 -1.13 6.51
N THR A 63 3.95 -1.66 6.64
CA THR A 63 4.69 -2.23 5.52
C THR A 63 3.95 -3.42 4.92
N LYS A 64 3.50 -4.38 5.74
CA LYS A 64 2.71 -5.55 5.26
C LYS A 64 1.42 -5.12 4.57
N ASN A 65 0.68 -4.19 5.18
CA ASN A 65 -0.53 -3.59 4.61
C ASN A 65 -0.26 -2.96 3.24
N THR A 66 0.81 -2.18 3.14
CA THR A 66 1.24 -1.53 1.89
C THR A 66 1.59 -2.57 0.81
N PHE A 67 2.32 -3.63 1.16
CA PHE A 67 2.62 -4.71 0.21
C PHE A 67 1.36 -5.47 -0.24
N HIS A 68 0.35 -5.62 0.62
CA HIS A 68 -0.93 -6.16 0.20
C HIS A 68 -1.65 -5.28 -0.82
N LEU A 69 -1.67 -3.95 -0.60
CA LEU A 69 -2.20 -3.00 -1.59
C LEU A 69 -1.47 -3.10 -2.92
N ILE A 70 -0.13 -3.12 -2.90
CA ILE A 70 0.69 -3.16 -4.11
C ILE A 70 0.49 -4.47 -4.86
N GLY A 71 0.40 -5.61 -4.15
CA GLY A 71 0.07 -6.90 -4.75
C GLY A 71 -1.28 -6.88 -5.48
N ALA A 72 -2.32 -6.34 -4.83
CA ALA A 72 -3.64 -6.21 -5.46
C ALA A 72 -3.61 -5.30 -6.70
N ILE A 73 -2.95 -4.13 -6.62
CA ILE A 73 -2.85 -3.21 -7.78
C ILE A 73 -2.02 -3.84 -8.91
N ASN A 74 -0.94 -4.56 -8.60
CA ASN A 74 -0.13 -5.24 -9.62
C ASN A 74 -0.95 -6.23 -10.43
N ILE A 75 -1.80 -7.03 -9.75
CA ILE A 75 -2.71 -7.96 -10.42
C ILE A 75 -3.75 -7.19 -11.23
N ALA A 76 -4.38 -6.16 -10.64
CA ALA A 76 -5.41 -5.39 -11.33
C ALA A 76 -4.94 -4.55 -12.51
N THR A 77 -3.64 -4.31 -12.60
CA THR A 77 -3.01 -3.61 -13.73
C THR A 77 -2.21 -4.56 -14.63
N SER A 78 -2.35 -5.88 -14.44
CA SER A 78 -1.70 -6.87 -15.28
C SER A 78 -2.37 -6.92 -16.66
N TRP A 79 -1.56 -7.18 -17.68
CA TRP A 79 -2.03 -7.40 -19.05
C TRP A 79 -2.60 -8.80 -19.28
N THR A 80 -2.41 -9.71 -18.33
CA THR A 80 -2.90 -11.09 -18.35
C THR A 80 -3.29 -11.47 -16.93
N VAL A 81 -4.46 -12.08 -16.74
CA VAL A 81 -4.94 -12.48 -15.41
C VAL A 81 -5.39 -13.92 -15.45
N LEU A 82 -4.71 -14.78 -14.70
CA LEU A 82 -5.06 -16.20 -14.56
C LEU A 82 -5.95 -16.44 -13.33
N VAL A 83 -6.58 -17.61 -13.25
CA VAL A 83 -7.47 -17.95 -12.13
C VAL A 83 -6.78 -17.83 -10.76
N TYR A 84 -5.49 -18.17 -10.69
CA TYR A 84 -4.72 -18.00 -9.46
C TYR A 84 -4.49 -16.52 -9.12
N ASP A 85 -4.39 -15.62 -10.10
CA ASP A 85 -4.25 -14.18 -9.89
C ASP A 85 -5.53 -13.60 -9.30
N VAL A 86 -6.71 -14.04 -9.75
CA VAL A 86 -8.00 -13.66 -9.17
C VAL A 86 -8.09 -14.03 -7.69
N THR A 87 -7.61 -15.23 -7.35
CA THR A 87 -7.55 -15.71 -5.97
C THR A 87 -6.56 -14.89 -5.15
N ALA A 88 -5.36 -14.67 -5.68
CA ALA A 88 -4.32 -13.87 -5.03
C ALA A 88 -4.77 -12.43 -4.80
N PHE A 89 -5.45 -11.80 -5.77
CA PHE A 89 -6.02 -10.47 -5.61
C PHE A 89 -6.97 -10.44 -4.42
N SER A 90 -7.90 -11.39 -4.36
CA SER A 90 -8.89 -11.48 -3.29
C SER A 90 -8.24 -11.62 -1.91
N GLU A 91 -7.17 -12.41 -1.82
CA GLU A 91 -6.40 -12.56 -0.58
C GLU A 91 -5.67 -11.28 -0.17
N HIS A 92 -4.98 -10.64 -1.12
CA HIS A 92 -4.28 -9.36 -0.89
C HIS A 92 -5.27 -8.29 -0.44
N TRP A 93 -6.38 -8.14 -1.15
CA TRP A 93 -7.42 -7.16 -0.86
C TRP A 93 -8.06 -7.39 0.51
N LYS A 94 -8.39 -8.63 0.85
CA LYS A 94 -8.93 -8.99 2.17
C LYS A 94 -7.95 -8.63 3.30
N LYS A 95 -6.67 -8.97 3.17
CA LYS A 95 -5.64 -8.67 4.18
C LYS A 95 -5.44 -7.17 4.34
N LEU A 96 -5.48 -6.41 3.25
CA LEU A 96 -5.46 -4.94 3.26
C LEU A 96 -6.66 -4.38 4.04
N CYS A 97 -7.89 -4.80 3.73
CA CYS A 97 -9.10 -4.31 4.39
C CYS A 97 -9.11 -4.62 5.90
N LEU A 98 -8.69 -5.83 6.31
CA LEU A 98 -8.61 -6.21 7.72
C LEU A 98 -7.58 -5.35 8.48
N SER A 99 -6.38 -5.20 7.93
CA SER A 99 -5.33 -4.40 8.57
C SER A 99 -5.65 -2.89 8.56
N ASN A 100 -6.38 -2.37 7.57
CA ASN A 100 -6.84 -0.98 7.57
C ASN A 100 -7.75 -0.63 8.74
N GLN A 101 -8.57 -1.57 9.22
CA GLN A 101 -9.43 -1.34 10.39
C GLN A 101 -8.60 -1.11 11.65
N HIS A 102 -7.44 -1.78 11.75
CA HIS A 102 -6.53 -1.63 12.88
C HIS A 102 -5.62 -0.40 12.73
N LEU A 103 -5.01 -0.21 11.57
CA LEU A 103 -4.06 0.88 11.29
C LEU A 103 -4.74 2.25 11.19
N PHE A 104 -5.98 2.30 10.72
CA PHE A 104 -6.73 3.54 10.47
C PHE A 104 -8.16 3.49 11.05
N PRO A 105 -8.32 3.31 12.37
CA PRO A 105 -9.62 3.01 12.99
C PRO A 105 -10.64 4.15 12.87
N LYS A 106 -10.19 5.38 12.61
CA LYS A 106 -11.03 6.56 12.43
C LYS A 106 -11.47 6.77 10.98
N GLN A 107 -10.91 6.00 10.04
CA GLN A 107 -11.18 6.16 8.62
C GLN A 107 -12.38 5.31 8.21
N LYS A 108 -13.39 5.95 7.62
CA LYS A 108 -14.53 5.23 7.04
C LYS A 108 -14.15 4.60 5.71
N ILE A 109 -14.68 3.41 5.44
CA ILE A 109 -14.57 2.75 4.14
C ILE A 109 -15.22 3.66 3.09
N LYS A 110 -14.46 4.02 2.05
CA LYS A 110 -14.98 4.84 0.94
C LYS A 110 -15.63 3.94 -0.10
N PRO A 111 -16.61 4.43 -0.90
CA PRO A 111 -17.25 3.65 -1.96
C PRO A 111 -16.26 2.96 -2.90
N ASN A 112 -15.14 3.60 -3.23
CA ASN A 112 -14.10 3.00 -4.07
C ASN A 112 -13.52 1.69 -3.52
N HIS A 113 -13.48 1.52 -2.19
CA HIS A 113 -13.04 0.26 -1.59
C HIS A 113 -14.07 -0.85 -1.79
N HIS A 114 -15.36 -0.52 -1.70
CA HIS A 114 -16.45 -1.46 -2.01
C HIS A 114 -16.43 -1.85 -3.49
N PHE A 115 -16.19 -0.91 -4.41
CA PHE A 115 -16.05 -1.25 -5.82
C PHE A 115 -14.88 -2.20 -6.09
N ALA A 116 -13.79 -2.08 -5.35
CA ALA A 116 -12.65 -2.97 -5.46
C ALA A 116 -12.95 -4.41 -4.98
N ASP A 117 -13.94 -4.63 -4.12
CA ASP A 117 -14.39 -5.97 -3.73
C ASP A 117 -14.96 -6.77 -4.92
N HIS A 118 -15.43 -6.09 -5.97
CA HIS A 118 -15.98 -6.70 -7.19
C HIS A 118 -14.94 -6.94 -8.29
N ILE A 119 -13.70 -6.48 -8.13
CA ILE A 119 -12.64 -6.65 -9.13
C ILE A 119 -12.40 -8.14 -9.50
N PRO A 120 -12.40 -9.10 -8.56
CA PRO A 120 -12.29 -10.53 -8.90
C PRO A 120 -13.37 -11.02 -9.87
N GLU A 121 -14.62 -10.61 -9.65
CA GLU A 121 -15.76 -10.96 -10.51
C GLU A 121 -15.57 -10.35 -11.91
N LEU A 122 -15.07 -9.12 -11.98
CA LEU A 122 -14.77 -8.45 -13.24
C LEU A 122 -13.68 -9.17 -14.03
N PHE A 123 -12.62 -9.67 -13.38
CA PHE A 123 -11.59 -10.47 -14.09
C PHE A 123 -12.15 -11.75 -14.69
N GLN A 124 -13.04 -12.44 -13.97
CA GLN A 124 -13.61 -13.69 -14.47
C GLN A 124 -14.49 -13.50 -15.71
N HIS A 125 -15.14 -12.35 -15.84
CA HIS A 125 -16.07 -12.07 -16.94
C HIS A 125 -15.47 -11.23 -18.07
N TRP A 126 -14.49 -10.38 -17.77
CA TRP A 126 -13.96 -9.34 -18.66
C TRP A 126 -12.44 -9.16 -18.55
N GLY A 127 -11.77 -10.05 -17.82
CA GLY A 127 -10.31 -9.99 -17.67
C GLY A 127 -9.60 -10.22 -19.00
N PRO A 128 -8.37 -9.71 -19.14
CA PRO A 128 -7.56 -10.00 -20.30
C PRO A 128 -7.19 -11.49 -20.32
N GLU A 129 -7.33 -12.12 -21.49
CA GLU A 129 -6.92 -13.51 -21.76
C GLU A 129 -5.41 -13.72 -21.68
#